data_AF-A0A941N2Y2-F1
#
_entry.id   AF-A0A941N2Y2-F1
#
_cell.length_a   1.000
_cell.length_b   1.000
_cell.length_c   1.000
_cell.angle_alpha   90.00
_cell.angle_beta   90.00
_cell.angle_gamma   90.00
#
_symmetry.space_group_name_H-M   'P 1'
#
loop_
_entity.id
_entity.type
_entity.pdbx_description
1 polymer ?
#
loop_
_entity_poly.entity_id
_entity_poly.type
_entity_poly.pdbx_seq_one_letter_code
_entity_poly.pdbx_strand_id
1 'polypeptide(L)' 'TGTAYDVDYISNRDGSSATRYSYDAVTSRSFHTGGANVLFMDGSVHFIGSQISLVTWRALGTRRGGEIPGEY' A
#
# COMPACT_ATOMS: atom_id res chain seq x y z
N THR A 1 29.19 15.20 -5.22
CA THR A 1 28.39 14.48 -4.19
C THR A 1 27.02 14.21 -4.77
N GLY A 2 26.42 13.05 -4.52
CA GLY A 2 25.10 12.69 -5.07
C GLY A 2 23.95 13.16 -4.16
N THR A 3 22.88 13.71 -4.74
CA THR A 3 21.64 14.06 -4.04
C THR A 3 20.70 12.85 -4.03
N ALA A 4 20.13 12.53 -2.87
CA ALA A 4 19.13 11.47 -2.76
C ALA A 4 17.75 11.96 -3.25
N TYR A 5 17.07 11.12 -4.03
CA TYR A 5 15.71 11.37 -4.50
C TYR A 5 14.82 10.20 -4.13
N ASP A 6 13.59 10.50 -3.69
CA ASP A 6 12.53 9.51 -3.54
C ASP A 6 11.88 9.27 -4.91
N VAL A 7 12.16 8.12 -5.50
CA VAL A 7 11.72 7.75 -6.85
C VAL A 7 11.10 6.37 -6.85
N ASP A 8 10.05 6.19 -7.64
CA ASP A 8 9.51 4.87 -7.93
C ASP A 8 10.45 4.14 -8.89
N TYR A 9 10.85 2.93 -8.51
CA TYR A 9 11.65 2.07 -9.37
C TYR A 9 10.75 1.00 -10.00
N ILE A 10 10.78 0.94 -11.33
CA ILE A 10 10.15 -0.12 -12.10
C ILE A 10 11.24 -0.91 -12.83
N SER A 11 11.27 -2.24 -12.68
CA SER A 11 12.25 -3.09 -13.38
C SER A 11 11.95 -3.19 -14.88
N ASN A 12 10.68 -2.99 -15.25
CA ASN A 12 10.18 -3.02 -16.61
C ASN A 12 9.10 -1.96 -16.78
N ARG A 13 8.96 -1.44 -18.00
CA ARG A 13 7.88 -0.50 -18.31
C ARG A 13 6.52 -1.20 -18.23
N ASP A 14 5.64 -0.64 -17.42
CA ASP A 14 4.27 -1.10 -17.29
C ASP A 14 3.47 -0.88 -18.59
N GLY A 15 2.56 -1.81 -18.91
CA GLY A 15 1.77 -1.77 -20.16
C GLY A 15 2.56 -2.04 -21.45
N SER A 16 3.76 -2.59 -21.36
CA SER A 16 4.62 -2.90 -22.52
C SER A 16 4.15 -4.10 -23.36
N SER A 17 3.15 -4.85 -22.91
CA SER A 17 2.54 -5.97 -23.64
C SER A 17 1.05 -6.04 -23.35
N ALA A 18 0.25 -6.29 -24.40
CA ALA A 18 -1.19 -6.47 -24.28
C ALA A 18 -1.60 -7.87 -23.80
N THR A 19 -0.68 -8.83 -23.77
CA THR A 19 -0.98 -10.25 -23.50
C THR A 19 -0.18 -10.85 -22.36
N ARG A 20 0.81 -10.14 -21.81
CA ARG A 20 1.60 -10.60 -20.65
C ARG A 20 1.12 -9.94 -19.37
N TYR A 21 1.02 -10.73 -18.29
CA TYR A 21 0.77 -10.19 -16.96
C TYR A 21 1.93 -9.32 -16.50
N SER A 22 1.62 -8.14 -15.97
CA SER A 22 2.56 -7.33 -15.20
C SER A 22 2.46 -7.72 -13.73
N TYR A 23 3.60 -7.74 -13.04
CA TYR A 23 3.67 -7.92 -11.60
C TYR A 23 4.33 -6.69 -11.02
N ASP A 24 3.61 -5.99 -10.15
CA ASP A 24 4.10 -4.80 -9.47
C ASP A 24 4.04 -4.99 -7.95
N ALA A 25 5.04 -4.45 -7.27
CA ALA A 25 5.13 -4.40 -5.81
C ALA A 25 4.81 -2.96 -5.36
N VAL A 26 3.53 -2.63 -5.37
CA VAL A 26 3.06 -1.29 -4.96
C VAL A 26 2.97 -1.22 -3.44
N THR A 27 3.77 -0.34 -2.85
CA THR A 27 3.70 -0.06 -1.40
C THR A 27 2.75 1.09 -1.11
N SER A 28 2.02 1.01 0.00
CA SER A 28 1.24 2.15 0.50
C SER A 28 2.18 3.16 1.13
N ARG A 29 2.31 4.35 0.51
CA ARG A 29 3.20 5.43 0.95
C ARG A 29 2.54 6.79 0.82
N SER A 30 2.94 7.74 1.65
CA SER A 30 2.52 9.13 1.56
C SER A 30 3.63 10.05 2.07
N PHE A 31 3.60 11.32 1.68
CA PHE A 31 4.49 12.35 2.24
C PHE A 31 4.01 12.88 3.61
N HIS A 32 2.88 12.40 4.13
CA HIS A 32 2.46 12.73 5.49
C HIS A 32 3.35 12.01 6.50
N THR A 33 3.76 12.72 7.54
CA THR A 33 4.61 12.15 8.59
C THR A 33 3.90 10.99 9.29
N GLY A 34 4.56 9.83 9.32
CA GLY A 34 4.17 8.71 10.17
C GLY A 34 3.03 7.83 9.66
N GLY A 35 2.49 8.04 8.45
CA GLY A 35 1.40 7.20 7.95
C GLY A 35 0.79 7.66 6.62
N ALA A 36 -0.41 7.15 6.34
CA ALA A 36 -1.22 7.52 5.19
C ALA A 36 -2.72 7.51 5.54
N ASN A 37 -3.51 8.34 4.86
CA ASN A 37 -4.97 8.23 4.90
C ASN A 37 -5.41 7.06 4.03
N VAL A 38 -6.20 6.15 4.58
CA VAL A 38 -6.67 4.92 3.93
C VAL A 38 -8.19 4.92 3.88
N LEU A 39 -8.74 4.71 2.68
CA LEU A 39 -10.17 4.58 2.44
C LEU A 39 -10.60 3.12 2.62
N PHE A 40 -11.65 2.93 3.41
CA PHE A 40 -12.25 1.63 3.67
C PHE A 40 -13.45 1.42 2.71
N MET A 41 -13.85 0.17 2.51
CA MET A 41 -14.93 -0.18 1.57
C MET A 41 -16.32 0.30 2.02
N ASP A 42 -16.46 0.73 3.28
CA ASP A 42 -17.65 1.38 3.80
C ASP A 42 -17.68 2.91 3.57
N GLY A 43 -16.63 3.46 2.95
CA GLY A 43 -16.49 4.88 2.64
C GLY A 43 -15.84 5.71 3.75
N SER A 44 -15.48 5.12 4.89
CA SER A 44 -14.75 5.80 5.95
C SER A 44 -13.27 5.97 5.59
N VAL A 45 -12.64 7.04 6.09
CA VAL A 45 -11.21 7.30 5.91
C VAL A 45 -10.54 7.34 7.28
N HIS A 46 -9.49 6.54 7.42
CA HIS A 46 -8.70 6.44 8.65
C HIS A 46 -7.25 6.76 8.36
N PHE A 47 -6.58 7.49 9.25
CA PHE A 47 -5.14 7.66 9.20
C PHE A 47 -4.47 6.43 9.80
N ILE A 48 -3.75 5.68 8.97
CA ILE A 48 -3.06 4.45 9.39
C ILE A 48 -1.57 4.73 9.53
N GLY A 49 -1.03 4.46 10.72
CA GLY A 49 0.36 4.69 11.04
C GLY A 49 1.31 3.70 10.36
N SER A 50 2.52 4.15 10.00
CA SER A 50 3.58 3.30 9.41
C SER A 50 4.10 2.21 10.35
N GLN A 51 3.69 2.22 11.63
CA GLN A 51 4.04 1.21 12.64
C GLN A 51 2.93 0.17 12.86
N ILE A 52 1.87 0.17 12.04
CA ILE A 52 0.81 -0.84 12.11
C ILE A 52 1.38 -2.26 12.03
N SER A 53 0.81 -3.18 12.81
CA SER A 53 1.19 -4.59 12.71
C SER A 53 0.85 -5.15 11.32
N LEU A 54 1.80 -5.89 10.73
CA LEU A 54 1.62 -6.46 9.39
C LEU A 54 0.41 -7.40 9.28
N VAL A 55 0.10 -8.11 10.37
CA VAL A 55 -1.07 -9.00 10.44
C VAL A 55 -2.37 -8.18 10.33
N THR A 56 -2.48 -7.08 11.08
CA THR A 56 -3.65 -6.20 11.03
C THR A 56 -3.77 -5.50 9.68
N TRP A 57 -2.67 -4.97 9.15
CA TRP A 57 -2.68 -4.32 7.82
C TRP A 57 -3.17 -5.26 6.71
N ARG A 58 -2.73 -6.53 6.72
CA ARG A 58 -3.20 -7.53 5.75
C ARG A 58 -4.66 -7.89 5.96
N ALA A 59 -5.10 -8.03 7.21
CA ALA A 59 -6.50 -8.28 7.55
C ALA A 59 -7.45 -7.15 7.10
N LEU A 60 -6.99 -5.90 7.09
CA LEU A 60 -7.81 -4.77 6.59
C LEU A 60 -8.06 -4.83 5.08
N GLY A 61 -7.14 -5.42 4.31
CA GLY A 61 -7.24 -5.52 2.85
C GLY A 61 -7.95 -6.77 2.34
N THR A 62 -8.31 -7.71 3.22
CA THR A 62 -8.91 -8.98 2.81
C THR A 62 -10.41 -8.83 2.60
N ARG A 63 -10.88 -9.25 1.42
CA ARG A 63 -12.33 -9.42 1.17
C ARG A 63 -12.90 -10.70 1.77
N ARG A 64 -12.06 -11.65 2.19
CA ARG A 64 -12.50 -13.04 2.43
C ARG A 64 -13.36 -13.22 3.68
N GLY A 65 -13.43 -12.22 4.56
CA GLY A 65 -14.33 -12.25 5.70
C GLY A 65 -13.86 -13.24 6.77
N GLY A 66 -13.95 -12.83 8.04
CA GLY A 66 -13.49 -13.63 9.17
C GLY A 66 -12.11 -13.26 9.69
N GLU A 67 -11.37 -12.37 9.01
CA GLU A 67 -10.26 -11.69 9.65
C GLU A 67 -10.79 -10.70 10.70
N ILE A 68 -10.19 -10.70 11.88
CA ILE A 68 -10.45 -9.73 12.94
C ILE A 68 -9.21 -8.84 13.01
N PRO A 69 -9.23 -7.62 12.43
CA PRO A 69 -8.12 -6.70 12.55
C PRO A 69 -7.88 -6.38 14.02
N GLY A 70 -6.61 -6.24 14.42
CA GLY A 70 -6.26 -5.59 15.68
C GLY A 70 -6.53 -4.09 15.61
N GLU A 71 -6.01 -3.33 16.58
CA GLU A 71 -6.01 -1.86 16.53
C GLU A 71 -5.19 -1.35 15.33
N TYR A 72 -5.69 -0.31 14.65
CA TYR A 72 -5.11 0.26 13.43
C TYR A 72 -5.24 1.78 13.34
#